data_AF-A0A8J4J7A7-F1
#
_entry.id   AF-A0A8J4J7A7-F1
#
_cell.length_a   1.000
_cell.length_b   1.000
_cell.length_c   1.000
_cell.angle_alpha   90.00
_cell.angle_beta   90.00
_cell.angle_gamma   90.00
#
_symmetry.space_group_name_H-M   'P 1'
#
loop_
_entity.id
_entity.type
_entity.pdbx_description
1 polymer ?
#
loop_
_entity_poly.entity_id
_entity_poly.type
_entity_poly.pdbx_seq_one_letter_code
_entity_poly.pdbx_strand_id
1 'polypeptide(L)'
;LCRCYVEDRSSKVAWLNRSGIIFAGEDKWSLDPRVELEKRNPLEYSLRIQKVDVYDEGSYTCSVQTQHHPKTSQVYLIVQVPPKISNISSDITVNEGSNVTLVCMANGRPEPVITWRHLTPTGREFEGEEEYLEILGITREQSGKYECKAANEVASADVKQVRVTVNYPPTITESKSNEAATGRQALLRCEASAVPTPDFEWYRDDTRINSANGLEIKSTGSQSLLMVANVTEEHYGNYTCVAANKLGVTNASLYLYSK
;
A
#
# COMPACT_ATOMS: atom_id res chain seq x y z
N LEU A 1 7.97 11.18 33.05
CA LEU A 1 8.01 11.45 34.51
C LEU A 1 8.98 10.46 35.13
N CYS A 2 10.12 10.93 35.63
CA CYS A 2 11.08 10.10 36.35
C CYS A 2 10.80 10.22 37.84
N ARG A 3 10.47 9.12 38.51
CA ARG A 3 10.06 9.15 39.92
C ARG A 3 11.23 8.89 40.84
N CYS A 4 11.30 9.65 41.94
CA CYS A 4 12.22 9.40 43.03
C CYS A 4 11.51 9.60 44.36
N TYR A 5 11.68 8.66 45.27
CA TYR A 5 11.10 8.70 46.60
C TYR A 5 12.21 8.89 47.63
N VAL A 6 12.05 9.85 48.53
CA VAL A 6 12.98 10.14 49.63
C VAL A 6 12.49 9.48 50.92
N GLU A 7 13.42 9.00 51.75
CA GLU A 7 13.11 8.25 52.97
C GLU A 7 12.65 9.17 54.13
N ASP A 8 13.17 10.39 54.18
CA ASP A 8 12.81 11.40 55.18
C ASP A 8 12.91 12.83 54.61
N ARG A 9 12.12 13.75 55.17
CA ARG A 9 12.04 15.18 54.79
C ARG A 9 13.34 15.95 55.04
N SER A 10 14.23 15.45 55.88
CA SER A 10 15.55 16.06 56.14
C SER A 10 16.61 15.72 55.09
N SER A 11 16.30 14.80 54.16
CA SER A 11 17.24 14.33 53.13
C SER A 11 17.48 15.40 52.07
N LYS A 12 18.75 15.65 51.72
CA LYS A 12 19.10 16.47 50.53
C LYS A 12 18.99 15.60 49.29
N VAL A 13 18.31 16.08 48.25
CA VAL A 13 18.07 15.30 47.04
C VAL A 13 18.41 16.12 45.79
N ALA A 14 18.94 15.46 44.77
CA ALA A 14 19.24 16.07 43.49
C ALA A 14 18.86 15.14 42.33
N TRP A 15 18.41 15.73 41.23
CA TRP A 15 18.29 15.06 39.94
C TRP A 15 19.46 15.46 39.05
N LEU A 16 20.07 14.46 38.40
CA LEU A 16 21.15 14.63 37.45
C LEU A 16 20.73 14.04 36.10
N ASN A 17 21.10 14.72 35.01
CA ASN A 17 21.12 14.16 33.66
C ASN A 17 22.57 13.79 33.36
N ARG A 18 22.87 12.49 33.26
CA ARG A 18 24.25 11.97 33.21
C ARG A 18 25.05 12.50 34.42
N SER A 19 25.95 13.46 34.21
CA SER A 19 26.75 14.10 35.26
C SER A 19 26.32 15.54 35.57
N GLY A 20 25.40 16.12 34.79
CA GLY A 20 24.93 17.48 34.96
C GLY A 20 23.77 17.56 35.96
N ILE A 21 23.87 18.45 36.95
CA ILE A 21 22.79 18.68 37.92
C ILE A 21 21.64 19.41 37.23
N ILE A 22 20.43 18.87 37.35
CA ILE A 22 19.20 19.48 36.85
C ILE A 22 18.53 20.27 37.96
N PHE A 23 18.36 19.62 39.12
CA PHE A 23 17.79 20.20 40.33
C PHE A 23 18.57 19.69 41.55
N ALA A 24 18.72 20.55 42.56
CA ALA A 24 19.20 20.19 43.89
C ALA A 24 18.27 20.83 44.92
N GLY A 25 17.45 20.04 45.62
CA GLY A 25 16.38 20.57 46.46
C GLY A 25 15.34 21.32 45.61
N GLU A 26 15.02 22.57 45.94
CA GLU A 26 14.14 23.40 45.09
C GLU A 26 14.92 24.18 44.02
N ASP A 27 16.25 24.17 44.08
CA ASP A 27 17.08 24.99 43.21
C ASP A 27 17.21 24.33 41.84
N LYS A 28 16.75 25.04 40.80
CA LYS A 28 16.89 24.62 39.41
C LYS A 28 18.26 25.03 38.87
N TRP A 29 19.06 24.04 38.50
CA TRP A 29 20.39 24.23 37.89
C TRP A 29 20.34 24.18 36.36
N SER A 30 19.41 23.39 35.81
CA SER A 30 19.20 23.33 34.37
C SER A 30 18.58 24.60 33.82
N LEU A 31 19.09 25.11 32.69
CA LEU A 31 18.49 26.21 31.95
C LEU A 31 17.32 25.76 31.06
N ASP A 32 17.06 24.45 30.93
CA ASP A 32 15.99 23.93 30.09
C ASP A 32 14.61 24.26 30.69
N PRO A 33 13.78 25.10 30.03
CA PRO A 33 12.47 25.47 30.56
C PRO A 33 11.48 24.30 30.61
N ARG A 34 11.72 23.22 29.85
CA ARG A 34 10.85 22.04 29.79
C ARG A 34 10.91 21.18 31.04
N VAL A 35 11.94 21.34 31.86
CA VAL A 35 12.20 20.48 33.01
C VAL A 35 11.69 21.13 34.29
N GLU A 36 10.83 20.41 35.01
CA GLU A 36 10.12 20.87 36.20
C GLU A 36 10.19 19.79 37.29
N LEU A 37 10.16 20.20 38.56
CA LEU A 37 9.94 19.28 39.67
C LEU A 37 8.43 19.03 39.84
N GLU A 38 8.06 17.76 39.97
CA GLU A 38 6.71 17.33 40.29
C GLU A 38 6.71 16.72 41.70
N LYS A 39 6.10 17.44 42.65
CA LYS A 39 6.00 17.04 44.07
C LYS A 39 4.54 16.80 44.43
N ARG A 40 4.08 15.55 44.36
CA ARG A 40 2.69 15.21 44.72
C ARG A 40 2.51 15.02 46.22
N ASN A 41 3.59 14.71 46.93
CA ASN A 41 3.62 14.56 48.38
C ASN A 41 5.04 14.86 48.92
N PRO A 42 5.21 15.01 50.25
CA PRO A 42 6.48 15.40 50.87
C PRO A 42 7.65 14.41 50.68
N LEU A 43 7.37 13.18 50.25
CA LEU A 43 8.37 12.14 50.01
C LEU A 43 8.63 11.90 48.52
N GLU A 44 7.88 12.56 47.62
CA GLU A 44 8.06 12.42 46.17
C GLU A 44 8.84 13.60 45.61
N TYR A 45 9.98 13.29 44.99
CA TYR A 45 10.84 14.24 44.32
C TYR A 45 10.98 13.81 42.85
N SER A 46 9.90 13.93 42.08
CA SER A 46 9.86 13.44 40.70
C SER A 46 10.27 14.52 39.71
N LEU A 47 10.94 14.11 38.63
CA LEU A 47 11.35 14.98 37.52
C LEU A 47 10.36 14.87 36.36
N ARG A 48 9.76 16.00 35.98
CA ARG A 48 8.90 16.10 34.81
C ARG A 48 9.65 16.81 33.69
N ILE A 49 9.76 16.15 32.54
CA ILE A 49 10.30 16.73 31.30
C ILE A 49 9.12 16.85 30.34
N GLN A 50 8.74 18.09 30.01
CA GLN A 50 7.69 18.36 29.04
C GLN A 50 8.26 18.32 27.61
N LYS A 51 7.43 18.00 26.61
CA LYS A 51 7.84 18.00 25.18
C LYS A 51 9.19 17.31 24.98
N VAL A 52 9.25 16.05 25.42
CA VAL A 52 10.44 15.20 25.33
C VAL A 52 10.87 15.09 23.86
N ASP A 53 12.16 15.23 23.63
CA ASP A 53 12.83 15.12 22.34
C ASP A 53 13.85 13.97 22.37
N VAL A 54 14.26 13.45 21.22
CA VAL A 54 15.20 12.32 21.10
C VAL A 54 16.54 12.56 21.81
N TYR A 55 16.96 13.83 21.93
CA TYR A 55 18.18 14.22 22.64
C TYR A 55 18.07 14.16 24.17
N ASP A 56 16.85 14.08 24.72
CA ASP A 56 16.65 13.91 26.15
C ASP A 56 16.94 12.49 26.61
N GLU A 57 17.12 11.55 25.67
CA GLU A 57 17.48 10.20 25.99
C GLU A 57 18.79 10.11 26.78
N GLY A 58 18.71 9.34 27.86
CA GLY A 58 19.88 8.89 28.57
C GLY A 58 19.56 8.54 30.00
N SER A 59 20.63 8.49 30.78
CA SER A 59 20.55 8.16 32.18
C SER A 59 20.23 9.40 33.03
N TYR A 60 19.16 9.30 33.83
CA TYR A 60 18.78 10.26 34.84
C TYR A 60 18.98 9.63 36.21
N THR A 61 19.74 10.31 37.07
CA THR A 61 20.05 9.81 38.40
C THR A 61 19.43 10.71 39.46
N CYS A 62 18.62 10.11 40.33
CA CYS A 62 18.22 10.72 41.58
C CYS A 62 19.25 10.35 42.65
N SER A 63 19.91 11.34 43.22
CA SER A 63 20.86 11.17 44.32
C SER A 63 20.26 11.73 45.60
N VAL A 64 20.15 10.89 46.63
CA VAL A 64 19.59 11.23 47.94
C VAL A 64 20.69 11.10 48.99
N GLN A 65 21.00 12.19 49.66
CA GLN A 65 21.87 12.18 50.83
C GLN A 65 21.09 11.68 52.05
N THR A 66 21.55 10.57 52.62
CA THR A 66 21.03 10.05 53.90
C THR A 66 22.01 10.34 55.05
N GLN A 67 21.62 10.01 56.28
CA GLN A 67 22.47 10.16 57.47
C GLN A 67 23.72 9.26 57.45
N HIS A 68 23.71 8.17 56.69
CA HIS A 68 24.83 7.23 56.61
C HIS A 68 25.61 7.40 55.31
N HIS A 69 24.98 7.13 54.17
CA HIS A 69 25.64 7.15 52.85
C HIS A 69 24.70 7.73 51.79
N PRO A 70 25.21 8.42 50.77
CA PRO A 70 24.40 8.79 49.61
C PRO A 70 23.81 7.53 48.96
N LYS A 71 22.51 7.56 48.66
CA LYS A 71 21.82 6.54 47.86
C LYS A 71 21.50 7.12 46.51
N THR A 72 21.74 6.35 45.44
CA THR A 72 21.40 6.77 44.08
C THR A 72 20.43 5.79 43.45
N SER A 73 19.42 6.32 42.76
CA SER A 73 18.54 5.56 41.89
C SER A 73 18.68 6.09 40.47
N GLN A 74 18.91 5.20 39.51
CA GLN A 74 19.12 5.57 38.12
C GLN A 74 17.96 5.05 37.26
N VAL A 75 17.45 5.92 36.39
CA VAL A 75 16.40 5.62 35.42
C VAL A 75 16.93 5.98 34.04
N TYR A 76 16.83 5.05 33.09
CA TYR A 76 17.16 5.32 31.70
C TYR A 76 15.91 5.78 30.96
N LEU A 77 15.88 7.02 30.48
CA LEU A 77 14.79 7.56 29.68
C LEU A 77 14.99 7.11 28.23
N ILE A 78 14.10 6.26 27.72
CA ILE A 78 14.06 5.88 26.31
C ILE A 78 13.00 6.73 25.60
N VAL A 79 13.41 7.45 24.56
CA VAL A 79 12.48 8.26 23.77
C VAL A 79 11.96 7.44 22.60
N GLN A 80 10.65 7.23 22.58
CA GLN A 80 9.95 6.49 21.54
C GLN A 80 9.43 7.44 20.45
N VAL A 81 9.53 6.99 19.19
CA VAL A 81 9.14 7.74 18.00
C VAL A 81 8.14 6.90 17.20
N PRO A 82 6.96 7.43 16.87
CA PRO A 82 5.98 6.76 15.99
C PRO A 82 6.58 6.34 14.65
N PRO A 83 6.04 5.29 14.00
CA PRO A 83 6.53 4.83 12.72
C PRO A 83 6.11 5.81 11.62
N LYS A 84 6.97 6.03 10.63
CA LYS A 84 6.70 6.90 9.49
C LYS A 84 7.42 6.42 8.24
N ILE A 85 6.67 6.12 7.18
CA ILE A 85 7.20 5.67 5.89
C ILE A 85 7.91 6.84 5.21
N SER A 86 9.22 6.74 5.10
CA SER A 86 10.12 7.75 4.54
C SER A 86 10.24 7.61 3.02
N ASN A 87 10.27 6.38 2.50
CA ASN A 87 10.36 6.09 1.07
C ASN A 87 9.46 4.90 0.71
N ILE A 88 8.81 4.97 -0.45
CA ILE A 88 8.07 3.87 -1.06
C ILE A 88 8.21 3.95 -2.59
N SER A 89 8.27 2.79 -3.27
CA SER A 89 8.24 2.72 -4.72
C SER A 89 7.06 3.49 -5.32
N SER A 90 7.30 4.16 -6.46
CA SER A 90 6.24 4.79 -7.25
C SER A 90 5.40 3.74 -8.00
N ASP A 91 4.23 4.15 -8.49
CA ASP A 91 3.42 3.31 -9.37
C ASP A 91 4.23 2.83 -10.59
N ILE A 92 4.10 1.56 -10.93
CA ILE A 92 4.83 0.92 -12.03
C ILE A 92 3.91 0.19 -12.98
N THR A 93 4.35 0.09 -14.24
CA THR A 93 3.69 -0.72 -15.27
C THR A 93 4.73 -1.65 -15.88
N VAL A 94 4.47 -2.96 -15.84
CA VAL A 94 5.37 -4.02 -16.32
C VAL A 94 4.61 -4.99 -17.22
N ASN A 95 5.32 -5.83 -17.97
CA ASN A 95 4.68 -6.89 -18.75
C ASN A 95 4.55 -8.17 -17.90
N GLU A 96 3.53 -8.97 -18.16
CA GLU A 96 3.35 -10.29 -17.55
C GLU A 96 4.61 -11.16 -17.69
N GLY A 97 4.98 -11.84 -16.60
CA GLY A 97 6.21 -12.62 -16.50
C GLY A 97 7.47 -11.83 -16.12
N SER A 98 7.39 -10.49 -15.96
CA SER A 98 8.51 -9.68 -15.46
C SER A 98 8.75 -9.91 -13.97
N ASN A 99 9.99 -9.74 -13.52
CA ASN A 99 10.31 -9.68 -12.10
C ASN A 99 10.14 -8.23 -11.60
N VAL A 100 9.53 -8.07 -10.42
CA VAL A 100 9.22 -6.78 -9.80
C VAL A 100 9.79 -6.76 -8.38
N THR A 101 10.43 -5.66 -8.01
CA THR A 101 10.85 -5.40 -6.63
C THR A 101 10.22 -4.09 -6.17
N LEU A 102 9.38 -4.15 -5.13
CA LEU A 102 8.84 -2.98 -4.46
C LEU A 102 9.65 -2.69 -3.20
N VAL A 103 9.83 -1.42 -2.89
CA VAL A 103 10.64 -0.94 -1.75
C VAL A 103 9.77 -0.10 -0.84
N CYS A 104 9.88 -0.31 0.47
CA CYS A 104 9.29 0.52 1.49
C CYS A 104 10.22 0.65 2.69
N MET A 105 10.58 1.89 3.02
CA MET A 105 11.46 2.23 4.13
C MET A 105 10.66 3.10 5.10
N ALA A 106 10.79 2.83 6.40
CA ALA A 106 10.18 3.63 7.44
C ALA A 106 11.16 3.93 8.55
N ASN A 107 10.97 5.08 9.18
CA ASN A 107 11.72 5.48 10.36
C ASN A 107 10.80 5.33 11.59
N GLY A 108 11.35 5.00 12.74
CA GLY A 108 10.60 4.91 13.98
C GLY A 108 11.49 4.44 15.12
N ARG A 109 10.99 4.56 16.35
CA ARG A 109 11.72 4.06 17.51
C ARG A 109 10.78 3.48 18.57
N PRO A 110 10.78 2.17 18.84
CA PRO A 110 11.65 1.14 18.25
C PRO A 110 11.53 1.04 16.72
N GLU A 111 12.55 0.46 16.09
CA GLU A 111 12.62 0.27 14.64
C GLU A 111 11.31 -0.37 14.15
N PRO A 112 10.63 0.23 13.16
CA PRO A 112 9.34 -0.24 12.73
C PRO A 112 9.46 -1.53 11.93
N VAL A 113 8.53 -2.46 12.16
CA VAL A 113 8.37 -3.65 11.33
C VAL A 113 7.59 -3.26 10.08
N ILE A 114 8.13 -3.59 8.91
CA ILE A 114 7.49 -3.39 7.61
C ILE A 114 6.73 -4.66 7.23
N THR A 115 5.48 -4.51 6.81
CA THR A 115 4.71 -5.60 6.20
C THR A 115 4.06 -5.16 4.91
N TRP A 116 4.06 -6.06 3.94
CA TRP A 116 3.41 -5.86 2.65
C TRP A 116 2.07 -6.59 2.54
N ARG A 117 1.14 -6.02 1.79
CA ARG A 117 -0.16 -6.65 1.51
C ARG A 117 -0.64 -6.30 0.12
N HIS A 118 -0.97 -7.31 -0.69
CA HIS A 118 -1.65 -7.09 -1.96
C HIS A 118 -3.15 -6.97 -1.74
N LEU A 119 -3.72 -5.85 -2.18
CA LEU A 119 -5.12 -5.54 -2.00
C LEU A 119 -5.93 -6.18 -3.14
N THR A 120 -6.19 -7.48 -3.02
CA THR A 120 -7.11 -8.23 -3.89
C THR A 120 -8.46 -8.49 -3.21
N PRO A 121 -9.54 -8.72 -3.97
CA PRO A 121 -10.83 -9.15 -3.42
C PRO A 121 -10.75 -10.46 -2.64
N THR A 122 -9.79 -11.33 -2.95
CA THR A 122 -9.52 -12.60 -2.26
C THR A 122 -8.48 -12.49 -1.14
N GLY A 123 -7.97 -11.29 -0.87
CA GLY A 123 -7.27 -10.92 0.35
C GLY A 123 -6.13 -11.83 0.77
N ARG A 124 -5.28 -12.29 -0.16
CA ARG A 124 -4.03 -12.95 0.24
C ARG A 124 -3.01 -11.89 0.64
N GLU A 125 -2.67 -11.85 1.92
CA GLU A 125 -1.48 -11.17 2.40
C GLU A 125 -0.26 -11.82 1.75
N PHE A 126 0.64 -10.99 1.24
CA PHE A 126 1.95 -11.45 0.80
C PHE A 126 2.84 -11.34 2.03
N GLU A 127 3.33 -12.46 2.54
CA GLU A 127 4.28 -12.49 3.66
C GLU A 127 5.66 -12.02 3.14
N GLY A 128 5.78 -10.74 2.82
CA GLY A 128 7.05 -10.04 2.69
C GLY A 128 7.33 -9.33 4.01
N GLU A 129 7.97 -10.01 4.95
CA GLU A 129 8.36 -9.46 6.28
C GLU A 129 9.60 -8.56 6.18
N GLU A 130 9.74 -7.77 5.11
CA GLU A 130 10.95 -7.00 4.83
C GLU A 130 10.64 -5.68 4.11
N GLU A 131 11.64 -4.80 4.07
CA GLU A 131 11.60 -3.53 3.31
C GLU A 131 11.35 -3.76 1.80
N TYR A 132 11.68 -4.95 1.30
CA TYR A 132 11.61 -5.33 -0.10
C TYR A 132 10.54 -6.40 -0.32
N LEU A 133 9.68 -6.19 -1.31
CA LEU A 133 8.79 -7.23 -1.82
C LEU A 133 9.23 -7.63 -3.22
N GLU A 134 9.74 -8.85 -3.34
CA GLU A 134 10.12 -9.45 -4.61
C GLU A 134 8.99 -10.31 -5.17
N ILE A 135 8.61 -10.04 -6.42
CA ILE A 135 7.59 -10.79 -7.17
C ILE A 135 8.25 -11.30 -8.43
N LEU A 136 8.50 -12.60 -8.49
CA LEU A 136 9.09 -13.24 -9.65
C LEU A 136 7.99 -13.68 -10.62
N GLY A 137 8.19 -13.42 -11.91
CA GLY A 137 7.26 -13.87 -12.95
C GLY A 137 5.83 -13.38 -12.74
N ILE A 138 5.64 -12.07 -12.54
CA ILE A 138 4.34 -11.49 -12.13
C ILE A 138 3.20 -11.86 -13.10
N THR A 139 2.08 -12.33 -12.57
CA THR A 139 0.88 -12.67 -13.36
C THR A 139 -0.13 -11.52 -13.40
N ARG A 140 -1.06 -11.53 -14.36
CA ARG A 140 -2.12 -10.52 -14.44
C ARG A 140 -3.03 -10.47 -13.20
N GLU A 141 -3.20 -11.57 -12.47
CA GLU A 141 -3.98 -11.63 -11.22
C GLU A 141 -3.26 -10.92 -10.07
N GLN A 142 -1.95 -10.73 -10.18
CA GLN A 142 -1.13 -9.98 -9.23
C GLN A 142 -1.10 -8.47 -9.53
N SER A 143 -1.71 -8.02 -10.63
CA SER A 143 -1.93 -6.59 -10.87
C SER A 143 -2.81 -5.99 -9.78
N GLY A 144 -2.56 -4.74 -9.37
CA GLY A 144 -3.37 -4.07 -8.37
C GLY A 144 -2.58 -3.16 -7.44
N LYS A 145 -3.16 -2.88 -6.27
CA LYS A 145 -2.52 -2.05 -5.25
C LYS A 145 -1.80 -2.95 -4.24
N TYR A 146 -0.58 -2.57 -3.92
CA TYR A 146 0.21 -3.14 -2.84
C TYR A 146 0.31 -2.10 -1.73
N GLU A 147 0.08 -2.53 -0.51
CA GLU A 147 0.10 -1.71 0.69
C GLU A 147 1.32 -2.07 1.52
N CYS A 148 2.13 -1.06 1.83
CA CYS A 148 3.17 -1.15 2.85
C CYS A 148 2.64 -0.59 4.16
N LYS A 149 2.81 -1.34 5.24
CA LYS A 149 2.48 -0.95 6.60
C LYS A 149 3.74 -0.95 7.45
N ALA A 150 4.04 0.17 8.09
CA ALA A 150 5.13 0.33 9.05
C ALA A 150 4.57 0.43 10.46
N ALA A 151 4.87 -0.54 11.32
CA ALA A 151 4.30 -0.63 12.67
C ALA A 151 5.37 -0.70 13.76
N ASN A 152 5.14 0.02 14.86
CA ASN A 152 5.83 -0.20 16.12
C ASN A 152 4.83 -0.02 17.29
N GLU A 153 5.24 -0.37 18.50
CA GLU A 153 4.36 -0.36 19.69
C GLU A 153 4.00 1.04 20.21
N VAL A 154 4.41 2.11 19.51
CA VAL A 154 4.31 3.50 20.02
C VAL A 154 3.00 4.16 19.64
N ALA A 155 2.53 3.92 18.41
CA ALA A 155 1.37 4.57 17.84
C ALA A 155 0.73 3.69 16.75
N SER A 156 -0.33 4.19 16.12
CA SER A 156 -0.90 3.55 14.93
C SER A 156 0.16 3.43 13.83
N ALA A 157 0.14 2.30 13.12
CA ALA A 157 1.01 2.06 11.98
C ALA A 157 0.82 3.13 10.88
N ASP A 158 1.91 3.52 10.22
CA ASP A 158 1.85 4.32 9.00
C ASP A 158 1.65 3.41 7.79
N VAL A 159 0.84 3.84 6.83
CA VAL A 159 0.41 3.00 5.71
C VAL A 159 0.48 3.79 4.42
N LYS A 160 1.13 3.21 3.40
CA LYS A 160 1.18 3.76 2.04
C LYS A 160 0.92 2.67 1.01
N GLN A 161 0.47 3.08 -0.17
CA GLN A 161 0.10 2.17 -1.26
C GLN A 161 0.86 2.53 -2.54
N VAL A 162 1.18 1.51 -3.33
CA VAL A 162 1.74 1.59 -4.68
C VAL A 162 0.92 0.73 -5.63
N ARG A 163 0.67 1.21 -6.85
CA ARG A 163 -0.04 0.44 -7.88
C ARG A 163 0.95 -0.23 -8.84
N VAL A 164 0.79 -1.54 -9.00
CA VAL A 164 1.46 -2.33 -10.04
C VAL A 164 0.45 -2.65 -11.11
N THR A 165 0.72 -2.23 -12.34
CA THR A 165 -0.11 -2.52 -13.52
C THR A 165 0.61 -3.55 -14.38
N VAL A 166 -0.02 -4.70 -14.63
CA VAL A 166 0.55 -5.75 -15.47
C VAL A 166 -0.07 -5.68 -16.87
N ASN A 167 0.75 -5.43 -17.88
CA ASN A 167 0.35 -5.52 -19.29
C ASN A 167 0.38 -6.98 -19.74
N TYR A 168 -0.64 -7.40 -20.48
CA TYR A 168 -0.74 -8.73 -21.07
C TYR A 168 -1.47 -8.69 -22.43
N PRO A 169 -1.15 -9.62 -23.35
CA PRO A 169 -1.79 -9.66 -24.66
C PRO A 169 -3.27 -10.05 -24.55
N PRO A 170 -4.10 -9.71 -25.56
CA PRO A 170 -5.53 -9.96 -25.50
C PRO A 170 -5.85 -11.46 -25.47
N THR A 171 -6.87 -11.82 -24.70
CA THR A 171 -7.45 -13.18 -24.67
C THR A 171 -8.96 -13.05 -24.80
N ILE A 172 -9.57 -13.72 -25.79
CA ILE A 172 -11.03 -13.73 -25.94
C ILE A 172 -11.64 -14.42 -24.72
N THR A 173 -12.48 -13.69 -23.98
CA THR A 173 -13.18 -14.19 -22.79
C THR A 173 -14.60 -14.64 -23.11
N GLU A 174 -15.24 -14.03 -24.12
CA GLU A 174 -16.57 -14.42 -24.58
C GLU A 174 -16.70 -14.16 -26.09
N SER A 175 -17.32 -15.10 -26.82
CA SER A 175 -17.71 -14.91 -28.22
C SER A 175 -19.09 -15.53 -28.42
N LYS A 176 -20.09 -14.70 -28.76
CA LYS A 176 -21.48 -15.11 -28.86
C LYS A 176 -22.02 -14.97 -30.27
N SER A 177 -22.22 -16.12 -30.91
CA SER A 177 -22.97 -16.29 -32.16
C SER A 177 -24.44 -15.90 -31.99
N ASN A 178 -25.14 -15.68 -33.11
CA ASN A 178 -26.55 -15.30 -33.10
C ASN A 178 -27.33 -16.06 -34.18
N GLU A 179 -28.64 -16.14 -34.00
CA GLU A 179 -29.59 -16.74 -34.94
C GLU A 179 -30.71 -15.73 -35.19
N ALA A 180 -30.92 -15.39 -36.46
CA ALA A 180 -31.89 -14.37 -36.85
C ALA A 180 -32.59 -14.78 -38.15
N ALA A 181 -33.85 -14.38 -38.29
CA ALA A 181 -34.58 -14.53 -39.53
C ALA A 181 -34.27 -13.36 -40.48
N THR A 182 -34.38 -13.59 -41.78
CA THR A 182 -34.29 -12.55 -42.82
C THR A 182 -35.27 -11.41 -42.51
N GLY A 183 -34.85 -10.16 -42.69
CA GLY A 183 -35.66 -8.99 -42.33
C GLY A 183 -35.46 -8.49 -40.89
N ARG A 184 -34.79 -9.26 -40.02
CA ARG A 184 -34.59 -8.92 -38.60
C ARG A 184 -33.18 -8.42 -38.32
N GLN A 185 -33.01 -7.83 -37.14
CA GLN A 185 -31.72 -7.41 -36.63
C GLN A 185 -30.97 -8.60 -36.01
N ALA A 186 -29.67 -8.66 -36.23
CA ALA A 186 -28.77 -9.59 -35.55
C ALA A 186 -27.62 -8.86 -34.85
N LEU A 187 -27.07 -9.49 -33.81
CA LEU A 187 -26.00 -8.95 -32.99
C LEU A 187 -24.98 -10.05 -32.66
N LEU A 188 -23.75 -9.92 -33.15
CA LEU A 188 -22.62 -10.74 -32.73
C LEU A 188 -21.83 -10.00 -31.67
N ARG A 189 -21.41 -10.70 -30.60
CA ARG A 189 -20.69 -10.11 -29.47
C ARG A 189 -19.36 -10.80 -29.25
N CYS A 190 -18.33 -10.00 -29.04
CA CYS A 190 -16.98 -10.46 -28.77
C CYS A 190 -16.40 -9.68 -27.58
N GLU A 191 -15.78 -10.38 -26.64
CA GLU A 191 -15.13 -9.80 -25.48
C GLU A 191 -13.71 -10.32 -25.32
N ALA A 192 -12.80 -9.43 -24.96
CA ALA A 192 -11.41 -9.76 -24.75
C ALA A 192 -10.86 -9.06 -23.51
N SER A 193 -10.15 -9.81 -22.68
CA SER A 193 -9.37 -9.27 -21.57
C SER A 193 -7.97 -8.94 -22.07
N ALA A 194 -7.54 -7.69 -21.90
CA ALA A 194 -6.19 -7.24 -22.25
C ALA A 194 -5.80 -5.98 -21.44
N VAL A 195 -4.51 -5.81 -21.18
CA VAL A 195 -3.95 -4.54 -20.70
C VAL A 195 -2.70 -4.21 -21.54
N PRO A 196 -2.65 -3.06 -22.22
CA PRO A 196 -3.71 -2.06 -22.39
C PRO A 196 -4.97 -2.64 -23.07
N THR A 197 -6.09 -1.92 -22.92
CA THR A 197 -7.39 -2.24 -23.53
C THR A 197 -7.22 -2.58 -25.01
N PRO A 198 -7.86 -3.64 -25.52
CA PRO A 198 -7.66 -4.06 -26.90
C PRO A 198 -8.46 -3.22 -27.89
N ASP A 199 -7.89 -3.04 -29.08
CA ASP A 199 -8.62 -2.60 -30.27
C ASP A 199 -9.27 -3.82 -30.94
N PHE A 200 -10.47 -3.61 -31.48
CA PHE A 200 -11.25 -4.68 -32.11
C PHE A 200 -11.47 -4.44 -33.61
N GLU A 201 -11.39 -5.51 -34.36
CA GLU A 201 -11.74 -5.56 -35.78
C GLU A 201 -12.62 -6.77 -36.07
N TRP A 202 -13.46 -6.66 -37.10
CA TRP A 202 -14.32 -7.74 -37.56
C TRP A 202 -14.00 -8.08 -39.01
N TYR A 203 -14.04 -9.37 -39.33
CA TYR A 203 -13.75 -9.90 -40.66
C TYR A 203 -14.83 -10.88 -41.09
N ARG A 204 -15.06 -10.95 -42.40
CA ARG A 204 -15.83 -12.00 -43.06
C ARG A 204 -15.05 -12.47 -44.27
N ASP A 205 -14.82 -13.78 -44.38
CA ASP A 205 -14.07 -14.37 -45.50
C ASP A 205 -12.74 -13.63 -45.76
N ASP A 206 -11.95 -13.41 -44.70
CA ASP A 206 -10.68 -12.66 -44.68
C ASP A 206 -10.76 -11.18 -45.09
N THR A 207 -11.96 -10.65 -45.31
CA THR A 207 -12.18 -9.24 -45.65
C THR A 207 -12.63 -8.46 -44.42
N ARG A 208 -11.92 -7.37 -44.13
CA ARG A 208 -12.26 -6.47 -43.01
C ARG A 208 -13.62 -5.82 -43.23
N ILE A 209 -14.48 -5.93 -42.22
CA ILE A 209 -15.80 -5.30 -42.20
C ILE A 209 -15.66 -3.86 -41.73
N ASN A 210 -16.29 -2.93 -42.47
CA ASN A 210 -16.42 -1.54 -42.07
C ASN A 210 -17.89 -1.24 -41.73
N SER A 211 -18.15 -0.20 -40.94
CA SER A 211 -19.52 0.23 -40.61
C SER A 211 -20.21 0.87 -41.82
N ALA A 212 -20.72 0.04 -42.73
CA ALA A 212 -21.37 0.42 -43.97
C ALA A 212 -22.39 -0.66 -44.39
N ASN A 213 -23.27 -0.33 -45.34
CA ASN A 213 -24.24 -1.27 -45.95
C ASN A 213 -25.12 -2.03 -44.93
N GLY A 214 -25.54 -1.36 -43.84
CA GLY A 214 -26.40 -1.97 -42.82
C GLY A 214 -25.65 -2.74 -41.72
N LEU A 215 -24.32 -2.75 -41.75
CA LEU A 215 -23.45 -3.23 -40.67
C LEU A 215 -22.97 -2.04 -39.81
N GLU A 216 -23.01 -2.21 -38.49
CA GLU A 216 -22.49 -1.24 -37.52
C GLU A 216 -21.61 -1.95 -36.49
N ILE A 217 -20.40 -1.43 -36.27
CA ILE A 217 -19.47 -1.94 -35.25
C ILE A 217 -19.44 -0.95 -34.08
N LYS A 218 -19.69 -1.45 -32.87
CA LYS A 218 -19.55 -0.68 -31.61
C LYS A 218 -18.57 -1.37 -30.70
N SER A 219 -17.42 -0.74 -30.48
CA SER A 219 -16.39 -1.21 -29.56
C SER A 219 -16.34 -0.30 -28.33
N THR A 220 -16.33 -0.88 -27.14
CA THR A 220 -16.26 -0.15 -25.86
C THR A 220 -15.46 -0.97 -24.86
N GLY A 221 -14.29 -0.47 -24.47
CA GLY A 221 -13.44 -1.14 -23.48
C GLY A 221 -13.05 -2.55 -23.94
N SER A 222 -13.43 -3.56 -23.16
CA SER A 222 -13.15 -4.97 -23.41
C SER A 222 -14.15 -5.68 -24.31
N GLN A 223 -15.10 -4.97 -24.93
CA GLN A 223 -16.17 -5.55 -25.74
C GLN A 223 -16.27 -4.90 -27.12
N SER A 224 -16.61 -5.70 -28.13
CA SER A 224 -17.05 -5.25 -29.44
C SER A 224 -18.33 -5.97 -29.89
N LEU A 225 -19.21 -5.22 -30.52
CA LEU A 225 -20.49 -5.66 -31.06
C LEU A 225 -20.52 -5.40 -32.56
N LEU A 226 -20.84 -6.42 -33.34
CA LEU A 226 -21.19 -6.29 -34.75
C LEU A 226 -22.70 -6.45 -34.91
N MET A 227 -23.34 -5.39 -35.39
CA MET A 227 -24.79 -5.31 -35.56
C MET A 227 -25.14 -5.35 -37.04
N VAL A 228 -26.06 -6.24 -37.41
CA VAL A 228 -26.67 -6.31 -38.74
C VAL A 228 -28.08 -5.79 -38.59
N ALA A 229 -28.39 -4.62 -39.17
CA ALA A 229 -29.69 -3.96 -38.97
C ALA A 229 -30.85 -4.72 -39.65
N ASN A 230 -30.61 -5.26 -40.85
CA ASN A 230 -31.57 -6.01 -41.63
C ASN A 230 -30.88 -7.21 -42.29
N VAL A 231 -31.04 -8.39 -41.71
CA VAL A 231 -30.40 -9.63 -42.17
C VAL A 231 -30.97 -10.05 -43.53
N THR A 232 -30.07 -10.45 -44.41
CA THR A 232 -30.33 -11.02 -45.75
C THR A 232 -29.55 -12.34 -45.86
N GLU A 233 -29.86 -13.17 -46.85
CA GLU A 233 -29.19 -14.48 -47.04
C GLU A 233 -27.66 -14.37 -47.14
N GLU A 234 -27.16 -13.29 -47.74
CA GLU A 234 -25.72 -12.99 -47.85
C GLU A 234 -25.05 -12.66 -46.51
N HIS A 235 -25.81 -12.38 -45.44
CA HIS A 235 -25.25 -12.08 -44.11
C HIS A 235 -25.00 -13.33 -43.28
N TYR A 236 -25.63 -14.47 -43.59
CA TYR A 236 -25.37 -15.72 -42.87
C TYR A 236 -23.96 -16.22 -43.13
N GLY A 237 -23.35 -16.85 -42.12
CA GLY A 237 -22.02 -17.43 -42.24
C GLY A 237 -21.10 -17.10 -41.08
N ASN A 238 -19.81 -17.32 -41.31
CA ASN A 238 -18.75 -17.16 -40.32
C ASN A 238 -18.24 -15.71 -40.29
N TYR A 239 -18.02 -15.20 -39.09
CA TYR A 239 -17.46 -13.90 -38.79
C TYR A 239 -16.28 -14.09 -37.85
N THR A 240 -15.19 -13.37 -38.08
CA THR A 240 -14.03 -13.42 -37.20
C THR A 240 -13.89 -12.09 -36.47
N CYS A 241 -13.94 -12.14 -35.14
CA CYS A 241 -13.56 -11.02 -34.29
C CYS A 241 -12.07 -11.11 -33.99
N VAL A 242 -11.34 -10.01 -34.16
CA VAL A 242 -9.92 -9.90 -33.86
C VAL A 242 -9.75 -8.83 -32.77
N ALA A 243 -9.04 -9.19 -31.69
CA ALA A 243 -8.67 -8.28 -30.61
C ALA A 243 -7.16 -8.13 -30.53
N ALA A 244 -6.66 -6.90 -30.52
CA ALA A 244 -5.23 -6.59 -30.58
C ALA A 244 -4.82 -5.53 -29.56
N ASN A 245 -3.63 -5.66 -28.99
CA ASN A 245 -2.97 -4.55 -28.29
C ASN A 245 -1.47 -4.57 -28.64
N LYS A 246 -0.69 -3.67 -28.01
CA LYS A 246 0.76 -3.56 -28.25
C LYS A 246 1.58 -4.83 -27.95
N LEU A 247 1.00 -5.84 -27.28
CA LEU A 247 1.68 -7.07 -26.88
C LEU A 247 1.27 -8.30 -27.71
N GLY A 248 0.18 -8.23 -28.47
CA GLY A 248 -0.25 -9.38 -29.26
C GLY A 248 -1.65 -9.23 -29.84
N VAL A 249 -2.06 -10.29 -30.53
CA VAL A 249 -3.33 -10.39 -31.24
C VAL A 249 -3.97 -11.75 -30.93
N THR A 250 -5.28 -11.77 -30.80
CA THR A 250 -6.08 -12.99 -30.69
C THR A 250 -7.35 -12.84 -31.53
N ASN A 251 -8.02 -13.94 -31.83
CA ASN A 251 -9.27 -13.93 -32.58
C ASN A 251 -10.23 -15.03 -32.13
N ALA A 252 -11.50 -14.88 -32.50
CA ALA A 252 -12.52 -15.91 -32.35
C ALA A 252 -13.45 -15.91 -33.57
N SER A 253 -13.92 -17.09 -33.93
CA SER A 253 -14.92 -17.30 -34.99
C SER A 253 -16.32 -17.36 -34.39
N LEU A 254 -17.25 -16.63 -34.98
CA LEU A 254 -18.65 -16.52 -34.60
C LEU A 254 -19.52 -16.80 -35.82
N TYR A 255 -20.72 -17.30 -35.60
CA TYR A 255 -21.63 -17.63 -36.70
C TYR A 255 -22.92 -16.83 -36.58
N LEU A 256 -23.43 -16.36 -37.73
CA LEU A 256 -24.80 -15.90 -37.87
C LEU A 256 -25.60 -16.99 -38.58
N TYR A 257 -26.54 -17.60 -37.85
CA TYR A 257 -27.41 -18.66 -38.35
C TYR A 257 -28.74 -18.09 -38.86
N SER A 258 -29.30 -18.74 -39.89
CA SER A 258 -30.70 -18.54 -40.25
C SER A 258 -31.60 -19.20 -39.21
N LYS A 259 -32.66 -18.48 -38.83
CA LYS A 259 -33.76 -18.99 -38.01
C LYS A 259 -34.82 -19.72 -38.84
#